data_AF-A0A2E4MBE1-F1
#
_entry.id   AF-A0A2E4MBE1-F1
#
_cell.length_a   1.000
_cell.length_b   1.000
_cell.length_c   1.000
_cell.angle_alpha   90.00
_cell.angle_beta   90.00
_cell.angle_gamma   90.00
#
_symmetry.space_group_name_H-M   'P 1'
#
loop_
_entity.id
_entity.type
_entity.pdbx_description
1 polymer ?
#
loop_
_entity_poly.entity_id
_entity_poly.type
_entity_poly.pdbx_seq_one_letter_code
_entity_poly.pdbx_strand_id
1 'polypeptide(L)'
;MSKHINQCVHYCRLIAIFTVFCTTTSFADDQQHCVLLTNGQVLRGVVSKPADRTVIDLPNGGVVRLANSQVVFIGRSLEEIYLYQRARKVHVRASEHLELADWCFAH
;
A
#
# COMPACT_ATOMS: atom_id res chain seq x y z
N MET A 1 17.60 15.47 47.97
CA MET A 1 17.03 14.67 46.86
C MET A 1 17.15 15.47 45.59
N SER A 2 17.99 15.03 44.65
CA SER A 2 17.96 15.30 43.20
C SER A 2 19.28 14.85 42.59
N LYS A 3 19.51 13.53 42.62
CA LYS A 3 20.53 12.84 41.85
C LYS A 3 19.74 11.87 40.96
N HIS A 4 19.80 12.01 39.64
CA HIS A 4 19.55 10.97 38.61
C HIS A 4 19.21 11.48 37.19
N ILE A 5 19.35 12.78 36.88
CA ILE A 5 19.04 13.32 35.53
C ILE A 5 20.30 13.67 34.69
N ASN A 6 21.51 13.60 35.27
CA ASN A 6 22.74 14.13 34.64
C ASN A 6 23.79 13.05 34.31
N GLN A 7 23.42 11.96 33.63
CA GLN A 7 24.43 10.92 33.36
C GLN A 7 24.24 10.09 32.07
N CYS A 8 23.83 10.70 30.96
CA CYS A 8 24.06 10.11 29.62
C CYS A 8 24.49 11.12 28.54
N VAL A 9 24.46 12.44 28.81
CA VAL A 9 24.72 13.47 27.78
C VAL A 9 26.22 13.80 27.61
N HIS A 10 27.11 13.27 28.47
CA HIS A 10 28.50 13.74 28.55
C HIS A 10 29.60 12.76 28.11
N TYR A 11 29.28 11.54 27.65
CA TYR A 11 30.28 10.53 27.27
C TYR A 11 30.11 10.02 25.85
N CYS A 12 30.18 10.92 24.86
CA CYS A 12 30.46 10.50 23.48
C CYS A 12 31.03 11.66 22.65
N ARG A 13 32.07 12.30 23.17
CA ARG A 13 33.03 13.04 22.35
C ARG A 13 34.38 12.36 22.59
N LEU A 14 34.86 11.59 21.60
CA LEU A 14 36.28 11.29 21.30
C LEU A 14 36.54 9.98 20.53
N ILE A 15 35.75 9.66 19.48
CA ILE A 15 36.20 8.79 18.36
C ILE A 15 35.56 9.39 17.09
N ALA A 16 36.19 10.35 16.43
CA ALA A 16 37.14 10.14 15.33
C ALA A 16 36.54 9.32 14.15
N ILE A 17 36.10 10.05 13.11
CA ILE A 17 36.19 9.67 11.69
C ILE A 17 35.42 8.39 11.28
N PHE A 18 34.10 8.47 11.26
CA PHE A 18 33.32 8.00 10.11
C PHE A 18 32.06 8.83 10.10
N THR A 19 32.04 9.88 9.27
CA THR A 19 30.82 10.59 8.95
C THR A 19 29.86 9.57 8.33
N VAL A 20 28.99 8.99 9.15
CA VAL A 20 27.80 8.30 8.69
C VAL A 20 26.96 9.39 8.04
N PHE A 21 27.27 9.63 6.78
CA PHE A 21 26.42 10.31 5.83
C PHE A 21 25.16 9.46 5.84
N CYS A 22 24.18 9.87 6.65
CA CYS A 22 22.86 9.32 6.60
C CYS A 22 22.27 9.83 5.29
N THR A 23 22.70 9.23 4.18
CA THR A 23 22.04 9.39 2.89
C THR A 23 20.63 8.92 3.14
N THR A 24 19.70 9.87 3.26
CA THR A 24 18.29 9.59 3.07
C THR A 24 18.15 9.15 1.61
N THR A 25 18.40 7.87 1.36
CA THR A 25 18.02 7.23 0.10
C THR A 25 16.51 7.32 0.07
N SER A 26 16.00 8.34 -0.62
CA SER A 26 14.63 8.36 -1.06
C SER A 26 14.55 7.26 -2.11
N PHE A 27 14.18 6.05 -1.67
CA PHE A 27 13.71 5.04 -2.60
C PHE A 27 12.46 5.66 -3.23
N ALA A 28 12.61 6.18 -4.44
CA ALA A 28 11.49 6.44 -5.33
C ALA A 28 10.87 5.08 -5.60
N ASP A 29 10.04 4.64 -4.66
CA ASP A 29 9.22 3.47 -4.82
C ASP A 29 8.27 3.82 -5.96
N ASP A 30 8.47 3.17 -7.10
CA ASP A 30 7.52 3.18 -8.19
C ASP A 30 6.29 2.44 -7.66
N GLN A 31 5.46 3.16 -6.88
CA GLN A 31 4.41 2.59 -6.03
C GLN A 31 3.38 1.93 -6.95
N GLN A 32 3.58 0.66 -7.23
CA GLN A 32 2.59 -0.17 -7.88
C GLN A 32 1.44 -0.37 -6.91
N HIS A 33 0.24 -0.03 -7.37
CA HIS A 33 -0.98 -0.25 -6.62
C HIS A 33 -1.77 -1.39 -7.24
N CYS A 34 -2.55 -2.06 -6.40
CA CYS A 34 -3.62 -2.97 -6.82
C CYS A 34 -4.94 -2.19 -6.78
N VAL A 35 -5.69 -2.22 -7.87
CA VAL A 35 -6.95 -1.50 -8.02
C VAL A 35 -8.07 -2.51 -8.19
N LEU A 36 -8.96 -2.58 -7.20
CA LEU A 36 -10.17 -3.39 -7.25
C LEU A 36 -11.26 -2.64 -8.03
N LEU A 37 -11.80 -3.29 -9.05
CA LEU A 37 -12.87 -2.77 -9.88
C LEU A 37 -14.25 -3.25 -9.41
N THR A 38 -15.31 -2.57 -9.85
CA THR A 38 -16.70 -2.92 -9.51
C THR A 38 -17.13 -4.29 -10.03
N ASN A 39 -16.47 -4.80 -11.07
CA ASN A 39 -16.69 -6.14 -11.62
C ASN A 39 -15.89 -7.24 -10.88
N GLY A 40 -15.16 -6.89 -9.81
CA GLY A 40 -14.35 -7.83 -9.02
C GLY A 40 -12.94 -8.10 -9.57
N GLN A 41 -12.58 -7.57 -10.74
CA GLN A 41 -11.20 -7.72 -11.26
C GLN A 41 -10.22 -6.81 -10.52
N VAL A 42 -8.94 -7.21 -10.52
CA VAL A 42 -7.84 -6.42 -9.99
C VAL A 42 -6.88 -6.03 -11.10
N LEU A 43 -6.58 -4.73 -11.19
CA LEU A 43 -5.51 -4.22 -12.04
C LEU A 43 -4.31 -3.85 -11.18
N ARG A 44 -3.09 -4.09 -11.70
CA ARG A 44 -1.85 -3.67 -11.06
C ARG A 44 -1.16 -2.62 -11.91
N GLY A 45 -0.77 -1.50 -11.31
CA GLY A 45 -0.10 -0.41 -12.01
C GLY A 45 0.10 0.83 -11.15
N VAL A 46 0.69 1.85 -11.75
CA VAL A 46 0.86 3.16 -11.11
C VAL A 46 -0.43 3.94 -11.27
N VAL A 47 -0.98 4.44 -10.16
CA VAL A 47 -2.30 5.09 -10.16
C VAL A 47 -2.15 6.60 -10.08
N SER A 48 -2.76 7.29 -11.05
CA SER A 48 -2.92 8.74 -11.07
C SER A 48 -4.41 9.10 -11.00
N LYS A 49 -4.79 10.07 -10.17
CA LYS A 49 -6.19 10.51 -10.00
C LYS A 49 -6.41 11.96 -10.46
N PRO A 50 -6.54 12.23 -11.75
CA PRO A 50 -7.14 13.48 -12.22
C PRO A 50 -8.62 13.56 -11.78
N ALA A 51 -9.15 14.78 -11.55
CA ALA A 51 -10.43 15.05 -10.89
C ALA A 51 -11.53 13.97 -11.03
N ASP A 52 -11.93 13.62 -12.27
CA ASP A 52 -13.08 12.74 -12.53
C ASP A 52 -12.71 11.30 -12.93
N ARG A 53 -11.43 10.98 -13.04
CA ARG A 53 -10.97 9.68 -13.58
C ARG A 53 -9.82 9.11 -12.78
N THR A 54 -9.79 7.78 -12.75
CA THR A 54 -8.62 7.05 -12.28
C THR A 54 -7.85 6.55 -13.50
N VAL A 55 -6.59 6.95 -13.61
CA VAL A 55 -5.66 6.52 -14.66
C VAL A 55 -4.70 5.52 -14.05
N ILE A 56 -4.52 4.38 -14.70
CA ILE A 56 -3.64 3.30 -14.27
C ILE A 56 -2.64 3.04 -15.39
N ASP A 57 -1.38 3.33 -15.12
CA ASP A 57 -0.27 2.97 -15.99
C ASP A 57 0.15 1.52 -15.67
N LEU A 58 -0.08 0.63 -16.62
CA LEU A 58 0.19 -0.80 -16.49
C LEU A 58 1.68 -1.08 -16.73
N PRO A 59 2.23 -2.14 -16.09
CA PRO A 59 3.64 -2.51 -16.27
C PRO A 59 4.01 -2.93 -17.70
N ASN A 60 3.03 -3.28 -18.53
CA ASN A 60 3.23 -3.59 -19.95
C ASN A 60 3.23 -2.34 -20.86
N GLY A 61 3.24 -1.13 -20.30
CA GLY A 61 3.19 0.13 -21.03
C GLY A 61 1.78 0.53 -21.50
N GLY A 62 0.75 -0.25 -21.16
CA GLY A 62 -0.64 0.12 -21.41
C GLY A 62 -1.13 1.17 -20.42
N VAL A 63 -2.10 1.99 -20.84
CA VAL A 63 -2.75 2.99 -19.96
C VAL A 63 -4.24 2.74 -19.93
N VAL A 64 -4.78 2.49 -18.74
CA VAL A 64 -6.22 2.28 -18.53
C VAL A 64 -6.80 3.53 -17.90
N ARG A 65 -7.91 4.05 -18.46
CA ARG A 65 -8.62 5.21 -17.93
C ARG A 65 -10.02 4.77 -17.53
N LEU A 66 -10.33 4.91 -16.25
CA LEU A 66 -11.59 4.46 -15.65
C LEU A 66 -12.32 5.67 -15.06
N ALA A 67 -13.65 5.60 -15.07
CA ALA A 67 -14.44 6.50 -14.23
C ALA A 67 -14.20 6.16 -12.75
N ASN A 68 -14.19 7.15 -11.87
CA ASN A 68 -14.00 6.92 -10.43
C ASN A 68 -15.06 5.97 -9.85
N SER A 69 -16.27 5.93 -10.43
CA SER A 69 -17.35 5.01 -10.06
C SER A 69 -17.06 3.54 -10.38
N GLN A 70 -16.09 3.24 -11.24
CA GLN A 70 -15.69 1.87 -11.59
C GLN A 70 -14.61 1.32 -10.64
N VAL A 71 -14.04 2.18 -9.79
CA VAL A 71 -13.00 1.82 -8.83
C VAL A 71 -13.64 1.65 -7.46
N VAL A 72 -13.49 0.46 -6.89
CA VAL A 72 -14.02 0.13 -5.55
C VAL A 72 -13.00 0.47 -4.48
N PHE A 73 -11.74 0.06 -4.68
CA PHE A 73 -10.69 0.22 -3.69
C PHE A 73 -9.31 0.22 -4.36
N ILE A 74 -8.37 0.99 -3.81
CA ILE A 74 -6.97 1.01 -4.25
C ILE A 74 -6.12 0.68 -3.03
N GLY A 75 -5.37 -0.41 -3.13
CA GLY A 75 -4.43 -0.86 -2.11
C GLY A 75 -3.02 -0.93 -2.65
N ARG A 76 -2.05 -1.06 -1.76
CA ARG A 76 -0.63 -1.24 -2.10
C ARG A 76 -0.30 -2.69 -2.48
N SER A 77 -1.15 -3.63 -2.08
CA SER A 77 -0.96 -5.05 -2.33
C SER A 77 -2.28 -5.76 -2.56
N LEU A 78 -2.21 -6.97 -3.12
CA LEU A 78 -3.38 -7.85 -3.26
C LEU A 78 -3.94 -8.25 -1.88
N GLU A 79 -3.07 -8.37 -0.86
CA GLU A 79 -3.48 -8.64 0.51
C GLU A 79 -4.38 -7.53 1.07
N GLU A 80 -4.05 -6.25 0.82
CA GLU A 80 -4.93 -5.15 1.23
C GLU A 80 -6.30 -5.21 0.53
N ILE A 81 -6.34 -5.63 -0.73
CA ILE A 81 -7.61 -5.87 -1.46
C ILE A 81 -8.41 -7.01 -0.81
N TYR A 82 -7.74 -8.11 -0.48
CA TYR A 82 -8.36 -9.25 0.21
C TYR A 82 -8.95 -8.84 1.55
N LEU A 83 -8.18 -8.12 2.38
CA LEU A 83 -8.63 -7.64 3.68
C LEU A 83 -9.84 -6.70 3.55
N TYR A 84 -9.82 -5.80 2.55
CA TYR A 84 -10.95 -4.94 2.24
C TYR A 84 -12.20 -5.74 1.85
N GLN A 85 -12.07 -6.73 0.97
CA GLN A 85 -13.19 -7.57 0.55
C GLN A 85 -13.75 -8.42 1.70
N ARG A 86 -12.86 -8.99 2.53
CA ARG A 86 -13.23 -9.74 3.72
C ARG A 86 -13.99 -8.85 4.71
N ALA A 87 -13.54 -7.62 4.94
CA ALA A 87 -14.19 -6.68 5.86
C ALA A 87 -15.58 -6.22 5.37
N ARG A 88 -15.82 -6.21 4.05
CA ARG A 88 -17.14 -5.85 3.47
C ARG A 88 -18.21 -6.91 3.64
N LYS A 89 -17.85 -8.17 3.85
CA LYS A 89 -18.79 -9.28 4.04
C LYS A 89 -19.23 -9.32 5.51
N VAL A 90 -20.20 -8.46 5.85
CA VAL A 90 -20.72 -8.26 7.22
C VAL A 90 -21.63 -9.41 7.69
N HIS A 91 -22.23 -10.16 6.77
CA HIS A 91 -23.10 -11.28 7.09
C HIS A 91 -22.52 -12.59 6.59
N VAL A 92 -21.88 -13.29 7.52
CA VAL A 92 -21.07 -14.49 7.29
C VAL A 92 -21.93 -15.70 6.94
N ARG A 93 -22.47 -15.72 5.71
CA ARG A 93 -23.06 -16.93 5.14
C ARG A 93 -21.94 -17.77 4.52
N ALA A 94 -22.08 -19.10 4.56
CA ALA A 94 -21.11 -20.00 3.93
C ALA A 94 -20.90 -19.69 2.44
N SER A 95 -21.95 -19.25 1.73
CA SER A 95 -21.87 -18.82 0.33
C SER A 95 -20.94 -17.61 0.14
N GLU A 96 -20.99 -16.62 1.02
CA GLU A 96 -20.13 -15.43 0.89
C GLU A 96 -18.65 -15.73 1.13
N HIS A 97 -18.36 -16.72 1.98
CA HIS A 97 -17.00 -17.25 2.15
C HIS A 97 -16.52 -18.00 0.92
N LEU A 98 -17.39 -18.80 0.30
CA LEU A 98 -17.05 -19.53 -0.92
C LEU A 98 -16.75 -18.57 -2.07
N GLU A 99 -17.59 -17.55 -2.27
CA GLU A 99 -17.33 -16.50 -3.27
C GLU A 99 -15.99 -15.79 -3.06
N LEU A 100 -15.61 -15.52 -1.80
CA LEU A 100 -14.32 -14.91 -1.50
C LEU A 100 -13.16 -15.88 -1.82
N ALA A 101 -13.34 -17.18 -1.52
CA ALA A 101 -12.35 -18.20 -1.85
C ALA A 101 -12.20 -18.36 -3.38
N ASP A 102 -13.31 -18.41 -4.11
CA ASP A 102 -13.32 -18.47 -5.58
C ASP A 102 -12.60 -17.26 -6.19
N TRP A 103 -12.83 -16.07 -5.63
CA TRP A 103 -12.11 -14.87 -6.04
C TRP A 103 -10.59 -14.99 -5.80
N CYS A 104 -10.18 -15.54 -4.65
CA CYS A 104 -8.77 -15.78 -4.34
C CYS A 104 -8.11 -16.81 -5.27
N PHE A 105 -8.86 -17.76 -5.82
CA PHE A 105 -8.29 -18.69 -6.81
C PHE A 105 -8.09 -18.05 -8.19
N ALA A 106 -8.82 -16.97 -8.49
CA ALA A 106 -8.74 -16.28 -9.77
C ALA A 106 -7.65 -15.19 -9.85
N HIS A 107 -7.04 -14.79 -8.73
CA HIS A 107 -6.11 -13.64 -8.63
C HIS A 107 -4.89 -13.94 -7.75
#